data_AF-A0A852U7U5-F1
#
_entry.id   AF-A0A852U7U5-F1
#
_cell.length_a   1.000
_cell.length_b   1.000
_cell.length_c   1.000
_cell.angle_alpha   90.00
_cell.angle_beta   90.00
_cell.angle_gamma   90.00
#
_symmetry.space_group_name_H-M   'P 1'
#
loop_
_entity.id
_entity.type
_entity.pdbx_description
1 polymer ?
#
loop_
_entity_poly.entity_id
_entity_poly.type
_entity_poly.pdbx_seq_one_letter_code
_entity_poly.pdbx_strand_id
1 'polypeptide(L)'
;MRVRMPADVEREDKILAGLTARQLLIIGAPAIAVWAAVSGLQDVLPLPVLAAITVPTMGIAVAAALVRRDGLGLDQFLLAALRFHRFPKRRVTGIPAPLELPSWIGAEPEPLPAPLDLPLEAIGDDGVIDLGSHGAAVILSCSTVNFGLRTPDEQAALVTGFAGYLNSLSTPIQVLVRAESVRLDPLIAALDRAAPALPHPALQSAATDHADFLTGLAETRDLLYRHVLLVLREPSGQGRHAAATVKRRADDAIRALAAAGSSAAVLDGPRAAAVLASATNPTRAGAAPPEGLAAPDAVITGPETLREA
;
A
#
# COMPACT_ATOMS: atom_id res chain seq x y z
N MET A 1 22.44 -23.52 -5.33
CA MET A 1 21.36 -23.80 -6.30
C MET A 1 20.43 -22.59 -6.32
N ARG A 2 20.46 -21.75 -7.36
CA ARG A 2 19.60 -20.55 -7.44
C ARG A 2 18.17 -21.00 -7.70
N VAL A 3 17.35 -21.06 -6.66
CA VAL A 3 15.91 -21.24 -6.81
C VAL A 3 15.38 -19.98 -7.51
N ARG A 4 14.89 -20.12 -8.75
CA ARG A 4 14.15 -19.05 -9.41
C ARG A 4 12.83 -18.90 -8.68
N MET A 5 12.75 -17.95 -7.76
CA MET A 5 11.46 -17.55 -7.21
C MET A 5 10.65 -16.90 -8.35
N PRO A 6 9.44 -17.40 -8.64
CA PRO A 6 8.57 -16.76 -9.62
C PRO A 6 8.28 -15.34 -9.14
N ALA A 7 8.39 -14.37 -10.04
CA ALA A 7 8.18 -12.95 -9.75
C ALA A 7 6.72 -12.61 -9.37
N ASP A 8 5.81 -13.56 -9.59
CA ASP A 8 4.37 -13.42 -9.35
C ASP A 8 3.89 -14.68 -8.62
N VAL A 9 3.69 -14.55 -7.30
CA VAL A 9 3.25 -15.63 -6.40
C VAL A 9 1.73 -15.84 -6.53
N GLU A 10 1.00 -14.84 -7.02
CA GLU A 10 -0.45 -14.85 -7.24
C GLU A 10 -0.83 -15.28 -8.67
N ARG A 11 -0.01 -16.15 -9.27
CA ARG A 11 -0.27 -16.61 -10.64
C ARG A 11 -1.43 -17.60 -10.64
N GLU A 12 -2.56 -17.22 -11.24
CA GLU A 12 -3.71 -18.12 -11.44
C GLU A 12 -3.28 -19.46 -12.06
N ASP A 13 -3.78 -20.55 -11.48
CA ASP A 13 -3.50 -21.91 -11.94
C ASP A 13 -4.01 -22.13 -13.37
N LYS A 14 -3.15 -22.75 -14.19
CA LYS A 14 -3.47 -23.13 -15.57
C LYS A 14 -4.15 -24.48 -15.57
N ILE A 15 -5.36 -24.56 -16.11
CA ILE A 15 -6.20 -25.77 -16.04
C ILE A 15 -6.15 -26.54 -17.35
N LEU A 16 -6.37 -25.87 -18.48
CA LEU A 16 -6.47 -26.53 -19.79
C LEU A 16 -5.75 -25.72 -20.86
N ALA A 17 -4.92 -26.38 -21.68
CA ALA A 17 -4.18 -25.76 -22.79
C ALA A 17 -3.37 -24.49 -22.40
N GLY A 18 -2.94 -24.41 -21.13
CA GLY A 18 -2.20 -23.26 -20.62
C GLY A 18 -3.05 -22.03 -20.27
N LEU A 19 -4.38 -22.14 -20.31
CA LEU A 19 -5.35 -21.11 -19.94
C LEU A 19 -5.82 -21.28 -18.49
N THR A 20 -6.16 -20.16 -17.84
CA THR A 20 -6.76 -20.17 -16.49
C THR A 20 -8.25 -20.50 -16.54
N ALA A 21 -8.83 -20.90 -15.41
CA ALA A 21 -10.28 -21.16 -15.31
C ALA A 21 -11.11 -19.95 -15.81
N ARG A 22 -10.64 -18.74 -15.46
CA ARG A 22 -11.25 -17.48 -15.86
C ARG A 22 -11.18 -17.27 -17.37
N GLN A 23 -10.02 -17.48 -17.98
CA GLN A 23 -9.85 -17.36 -19.43
C GLN A 23 -10.73 -18.36 -20.20
N LEU A 24 -10.84 -19.59 -19.70
CA LEU A 24 -11.73 -20.59 -20.27
C LEU A 24 -13.20 -20.18 -20.17
N LEU A 25 -13.61 -19.52 -19.08
CA LEU A 25 -14.98 -19.03 -18.94
C LEU A 25 -15.25 -17.85 -19.90
N ILE A 26 -14.32 -16.89 -19.98
CA ILE A 26 -14.42 -15.71 -20.86
C ILE A 26 -14.49 -16.11 -22.34
N ILE A 27 -13.78 -17.16 -22.76
CA ILE A 27 -13.80 -17.66 -24.14
C ILE A 27 -14.95 -18.64 -24.36
N GLY A 28 -15.19 -19.53 -23.39
CA GLY A 28 -16.13 -20.64 -23.50
C GLY A 28 -17.59 -20.19 -23.53
N ALA A 29 -17.97 -19.22 -22.70
CA ALA A 29 -19.33 -18.68 -22.70
C ALA A 29 -19.75 -18.10 -24.07
N PRO A 30 -18.98 -17.18 -24.70
CA PRO A 30 -19.29 -16.69 -26.04
C PRO A 30 -19.13 -17.77 -27.11
N ALA A 31 -18.23 -18.74 -26.96
CA ALA A 31 -18.13 -19.86 -27.90
C ALA A 31 -19.41 -20.72 -27.92
N ILE A 32 -19.98 -21.02 -26.76
CA ILE A 32 -21.26 -21.73 -26.63
C ILE A 32 -22.40 -20.90 -27.22
N ALA A 33 -22.45 -19.60 -26.92
CA ALA A 33 -23.47 -18.70 -27.46
C ALA A 33 -23.39 -18.58 -28.99
N VAL A 34 -22.18 -18.47 -29.54
CA VAL A 34 -21.92 -18.46 -30.99
C VAL A 34 -22.34 -19.78 -31.62
N TRP A 35 -22.01 -20.92 -31.01
CA TRP A 35 -22.44 -22.22 -31.49
C TRP A 35 -23.97 -22.35 -31.51
N ALA A 36 -24.65 -21.98 -30.42
CA ALA A 36 -26.11 -22.01 -30.35
C ALA A 36 -26.76 -21.09 -31.40
N ALA A 37 -26.22 -19.89 -31.62
CA ALA A 37 -26.70 -18.95 -32.62
C ALA A 37 -26.50 -19.49 -34.05
N VAL A 38 -25.33 -20.04 -34.37
CA VAL A 38 -25.08 -20.63 -35.69
C VAL A 38 -25.99 -21.83 -35.93
N SER A 39 -26.10 -22.75 -34.96
CA SER A 39 -26.96 -23.94 -35.11
C SER A 39 -28.44 -23.59 -35.27
N GLY A 40 -28.93 -22.54 -34.61
CA GLY A 40 -30.33 -22.12 -34.70
C GLY A 40 -30.66 -21.23 -35.90
N LEU A 41 -29.68 -20.51 -36.47
CA LEU A 41 -29.91 -19.53 -37.53
C LEU A 41 -29.29 -19.92 -38.88
N GLN A 42 -28.50 -20.99 -38.97
CA GLN A 42 -27.88 -21.43 -40.24
C GLN A 42 -28.89 -21.75 -41.36
N ASP A 43 -30.12 -22.14 -41.02
CA ASP A 43 -31.18 -22.42 -42.00
C ASP A 43 -31.88 -21.14 -42.49
N VAL A 44 -31.69 -20.01 -41.80
CA VAL A 44 -32.38 -18.74 -42.06
C VAL A 44 -31.42 -17.67 -42.60
N LEU A 45 -30.17 -17.66 -42.16
CA LEU A 45 -29.17 -16.67 -42.51
C LEU A 45 -28.06 -17.27 -43.39
N PRO A 46 -27.62 -16.54 -44.44
CA PRO A 46 -26.49 -16.99 -45.25
C PRO A 46 -25.19 -16.98 -44.43
N LEU A 47 -24.35 -17.99 -44.67
CA LEU A 47 -23.07 -18.21 -44.00
C LEU A 47 -22.19 -16.94 -43.81
N PRO A 48 -22.01 -16.05 -44.81
CA PRO A 48 -21.17 -14.85 -44.64
C PRO A 48 -21.69 -13.88 -43.57
N VAL A 49 -23.01 -13.79 -43.37
CA VAL A 49 -23.61 -12.89 -42.35
C VAL A 49 -23.35 -13.45 -40.95
N LEU A 50 -23.49 -14.76 -40.77
CA LEU A 50 -23.16 -15.42 -39.50
C LEU A 50 -21.66 -15.29 -39.19
N ALA A 51 -20.79 -15.49 -40.18
CA ALA A 51 -19.35 -15.30 -40.01
C ALA A 51 -18.98 -13.86 -39.63
N ALA A 52 -19.61 -12.87 -40.26
CA ALA A 52 -19.39 -11.45 -39.98
C ALA A 52 -19.73 -11.04 -38.54
N ILE A 53 -20.63 -11.75 -37.85
CA ILE A 53 -21.00 -11.47 -36.45
C ILE A 53 -20.16 -12.31 -35.48
N THR A 54 -20.02 -13.60 -35.77
CA THR A 54 -19.41 -14.57 -34.85
C THR A 54 -17.89 -14.43 -34.77
N VAL A 55 -17.22 -14.14 -35.90
CA VAL A 55 -15.76 -13.98 -35.94
C VAL A 55 -15.30 -12.77 -35.10
N PRO A 56 -15.87 -11.55 -35.24
CA PRO A 56 -15.51 -10.43 -34.37
C PRO A 56 -15.85 -10.68 -32.90
N THR A 57 -17.00 -11.30 -32.62
CA THR A 57 -17.40 -11.60 -31.23
C THR A 57 -16.40 -12.53 -30.55
N MET A 58 -15.99 -13.60 -31.23
CA MET A 58 -14.95 -14.50 -30.73
C MET A 58 -13.57 -13.83 -30.66
N GLY A 59 -13.23 -13.01 -31.66
CA GLY A 59 -11.99 -12.23 -31.66
C GLY A 59 -11.88 -11.30 -30.46
N ILE A 60 -12.97 -10.60 -30.11
CA ILE A 60 -13.06 -9.74 -28.93
C ILE A 60 -12.95 -10.56 -27.63
N ALA A 61 -13.63 -11.71 -27.54
CA ALA A 61 -13.55 -12.57 -26.36
C ALA A 61 -12.13 -13.13 -26.13
N VAL A 62 -11.46 -13.57 -27.19
CA VAL A 62 -10.08 -14.05 -27.14
C VAL A 62 -9.12 -12.90 -26.79
N ALA A 63 -9.28 -11.73 -27.41
CA ALA A 63 -8.48 -10.56 -27.07
C ALA A 63 -8.67 -10.14 -25.61
N ALA A 64 -9.90 -10.11 -25.10
CA ALA A 64 -10.18 -9.79 -23.71
C ALA A 64 -9.57 -10.80 -22.73
N ALA A 65 -9.52 -12.09 -23.08
CA ALA A 65 -8.94 -13.14 -22.25
C ALA A 65 -7.39 -13.17 -22.27
N LEU A 66 -6.77 -12.81 -23.40
CA LEU A 66 -5.32 -12.95 -23.60
C LEU A 66 -4.55 -11.64 -23.44
N VAL A 67 -5.15 -10.49 -23.74
CA VAL A 67 -4.50 -9.19 -23.60
C VAL A 67 -4.34 -8.86 -22.14
N ARG A 68 -3.09 -8.65 -21.74
CA ARG A 68 -2.74 -8.15 -20.41
C ARG A 68 -2.15 -6.76 -20.54
N ARG A 69 -2.58 -5.86 -19.66
CA ARG A 69 -2.00 -4.53 -19.50
C ARG A 69 -1.56 -4.40 -18.05
N ASP A 70 -0.28 -4.12 -17.84
CA ASP A 70 0.31 -3.92 -16.51
C ASP A 70 0.08 -5.12 -15.55
N GLY A 71 0.07 -6.34 -16.11
CA GLY A 71 -0.17 -7.59 -15.36
C GLY A 71 -1.65 -7.96 -15.17
N LEU A 72 -2.58 -7.03 -15.40
CA LEU A 72 -4.03 -7.24 -15.30
C LEU A 72 -4.63 -7.72 -16.62
N GLY A 73 -5.63 -8.61 -16.54
CA GLY A 73 -6.49 -8.95 -17.68
C GLY A 73 -7.33 -7.74 -18.11
N LEU A 74 -7.69 -7.66 -19.40
CA LEU A 74 -8.45 -6.55 -19.95
C LEU A 74 -9.84 -6.40 -19.28
N ASP A 75 -10.45 -7.51 -18.88
CA ASP A 75 -11.67 -7.57 -18.08
C ASP A 75 -11.51 -6.89 -16.72
N GLN A 76 -10.44 -7.23 -15.98
CA GLN A 76 -10.14 -6.64 -14.68
C GLN A 76 -9.78 -5.16 -14.82
N PHE A 77 -9.03 -4.81 -15.85
CA PHE A 77 -8.69 -3.42 -16.17
C PHE A 77 -9.94 -2.59 -16.45
N LEU A 78 -10.87 -3.10 -17.26
CA LEU A 78 -12.12 -2.42 -17.58
C LEU A 78 -13.01 -2.28 -16.34
N LEU A 79 -13.12 -3.33 -15.52
CA LEU A 79 -13.85 -3.27 -14.24
C LEU A 79 -13.22 -2.27 -13.27
N ALA A 80 -11.89 -2.23 -13.18
CA ALA A 80 -11.18 -1.24 -12.37
C ALA A 80 -11.43 0.18 -12.89
N ALA A 81 -11.41 0.38 -14.22
CA ALA A 81 -11.72 1.67 -14.85
C ALA A 81 -13.16 2.12 -14.60
N LEU A 82 -14.13 1.20 -14.76
CA LEU A 82 -15.54 1.46 -14.47
C LEU A 82 -15.78 1.80 -12.99
N ARG A 83 -15.14 1.05 -12.08
CA ARG A 83 -15.18 1.34 -10.64
C ARG A 83 -14.55 2.70 -10.35
N PHE A 84 -13.37 2.97 -10.89
CA PHE A 84 -12.68 4.25 -10.71
C PHE A 84 -13.50 5.44 -11.18
N HIS A 85 -14.25 5.29 -12.29
CA HIS A 85 -15.13 6.35 -12.78
C HIS A 85 -16.39 6.53 -11.93
N ARG A 86 -16.86 5.47 -11.27
CA ARG A 86 -18.07 5.49 -10.42
C ARG A 86 -17.82 5.91 -8.98
N PHE A 87 -16.62 5.69 -8.44
CA PHE A 87 -16.31 6.04 -7.05
C PHE A 87 -15.82 7.49 -6.93
N PRO A 88 -16.19 8.19 -5.83
CA PRO A 88 -15.70 9.54 -5.59
C PRO A 88 -14.17 9.53 -5.43
N LYS A 89 -13.50 10.42 -6.17
CA LYS A 89 -12.03 10.51 -6.25
C LYS A 89 -11.38 11.18 -5.04
N ARG A 90 -12.13 12.02 -4.32
CA ARG A 90 -11.68 12.72 -3.12
C ARG A 90 -12.51 12.25 -1.95
N ARG A 91 -11.84 11.68 -0.96
CA ARG A 91 -12.44 11.29 0.32
C ARG A 91 -11.65 11.85 1.48
N VAL A 92 -12.34 12.29 2.53
CA VAL A 92 -11.72 12.93 3.70
C VAL A 92 -12.28 12.33 4.98
N THR A 93 -11.44 12.23 6.00
CA THR A 93 -11.82 11.85 7.36
C THR A 93 -12.53 13.01 8.04
N GLY A 94 -13.75 12.77 8.56
CA GLY A 94 -14.58 13.83 9.14
C GLY A 94 -15.28 14.64 8.06
N ILE A 95 -16.60 14.77 8.19
CA ILE A 95 -17.39 15.63 7.31
C ILE A 95 -17.39 17.01 7.99
N PRO A 96 -16.74 18.06 7.43
CA PRO A 96 -17.15 19.40 7.80
C PRO A 96 -18.61 19.53 7.37
N ALA A 97 -19.50 19.81 8.32
CA ALA A 97 -20.90 20.11 8.02
C ALA A 97 -20.92 21.14 6.87
N PRO A 98 -21.81 21.00 5.87
CA PRO A 98 -21.88 21.96 4.77
C PRO A 98 -22.00 23.36 5.36
N LEU A 99 -20.92 24.15 5.25
CA LEU A 99 -20.97 25.56 5.60
C LEU A 99 -21.84 26.21 4.54
N GLU A 100 -23.05 26.63 4.92
CA GLU A 100 -23.91 27.40 4.02
C GLU A 100 -23.15 28.65 3.59
N LEU A 101 -22.82 28.73 2.30
CA LEU A 101 -22.13 29.89 1.75
C LEU A 101 -23.09 31.09 1.84
N PRO A 102 -22.62 32.23 2.38
CA PRO A 102 -23.41 33.46 2.34
C PRO A 102 -23.81 33.80 0.91
N SER A 103 -25.05 34.29 0.73
CA SER A 103 -25.68 34.54 -0.57
C SER A 103 -24.96 35.56 -1.47
N TRP A 104 -24.01 36.32 -0.93
CA TRP A 104 -23.19 37.28 -1.67
C TRP A 104 -21.94 36.66 -2.33
N ILE A 105 -21.64 35.39 -2.05
CA ILE A 105 -20.56 34.64 -2.72
C ILE A 105 -21.14 33.99 -3.97
N GLY A 106 -20.86 34.57 -5.14
CA GLY A 106 -21.25 34.03 -6.45
C GLY A 106 -20.38 32.87 -6.95
N ALA A 107 -19.64 32.19 -6.06
CA ALA A 107 -18.84 31.04 -6.41
C ALA A 107 -19.73 29.79 -6.42
N GLU A 108 -19.67 29.00 -7.51
CA GLU A 108 -20.24 27.66 -7.49
C GLU A 108 -19.41 26.79 -6.52
N PRO A 109 -20.02 26.23 -5.46
CA PRO A 109 -19.29 25.39 -4.53
C PRO A 109 -18.74 24.16 -5.26
N GLU A 110 -17.43 23.93 -5.16
CA GLU A 110 -16.86 22.66 -5.60
C GLU A 110 -17.57 21.50 -4.86
N PRO A 111 -17.81 20.35 -5.53
CA PRO A 111 -18.39 19.20 -4.88
C PRO A 111 -17.53 18.80 -3.67
N LEU A 112 -18.14 18.82 -2.49
CA LEU A 112 -17.48 18.43 -1.24
C LEU A 112 -16.94 16.99 -1.37
N PRO A 113 -15.76 16.71 -0.77
CA PRO A 113 -15.22 15.36 -0.76
C PRO A 113 -16.18 14.40 -0.04
N ALA A 114 -16.28 13.18 -0.54
CA ALA A 114 -17.09 12.15 0.11
C ALA A 114 -16.43 11.72 1.44
N PRO A 115 -17.20 11.21 2.41
CA PRO A 115 -16.60 10.69 3.64
C PRO A 115 -15.69 9.49 3.35
N LEU A 116 -14.53 9.46 4.00
CA LEU A 116 -13.63 8.31 4.01
C LEU A 116 -14.08 7.35 5.13
N ASP A 117 -14.85 6.34 4.74
CA ASP A 117 -15.29 5.27 5.64
C ASP A 117 -14.17 4.22 5.77
N LEU A 118 -13.50 4.21 6.92
CA LEU A 118 -12.50 3.20 7.29
C LEU A 118 -13.04 2.43 8.50
N PRO A 119 -12.81 1.11 8.58
CA PRO A 119 -13.13 0.31 9.76
C PRO A 119 -12.10 0.57 10.87
N LEU A 120 -11.93 1.83 11.23
CA LEU A 120 -10.95 2.35 12.17
C LEU A 120 -11.70 3.27 13.14
N GLU A 121 -11.77 2.90 14.41
CA GLU A 121 -12.41 3.70 15.45
C GLU A 121 -11.41 4.60 16.17
N ALA A 122 -10.23 4.08 16.51
CA ALA A 122 -9.19 4.81 17.23
C ALA A 122 -7.80 4.25 16.99
N ILE A 123 -6.78 5.07 17.23
CA ILE A 123 -5.38 4.65 17.31
C ILE A 123 -4.87 5.06 18.69
N GLY A 124 -4.46 4.10 19.50
CA GLY A 124 -3.83 4.37 20.80
C GLY A 124 -2.41 4.88 20.65
N ASP A 125 -1.92 5.63 21.65
CA ASP A 125 -0.53 6.09 21.71
C ASP A 125 0.48 4.94 21.66
N ASP A 126 0.06 3.77 22.15
CA ASP A 126 0.79 2.52 22.16
C ASP A 126 0.82 1.78 20.80
N GLY A 127 0.24 2.37 19.76
CA GLY A 127 0.23 1.83 18.40
C GLY A 127 -0.91 0.85 18.11
N VAL A 128 -1.79 0.58 19.08
CA VAL A 128 -2.94 -0.32 18.85
C VAL A 128 -4.00 0.40 18.05
N ILE A 129 -4.40 -0.24 16.96
CA ILE A 129 -5.43 0.23 16.03
C ILE A 129 -6.72 -0.50 16.38
N ASP A 130 -7.72 0.24 16.87
CA ASP A 130 -9.05 -0.30 17.15
C ASP A 130 -9.89 -0.32 15.86
N LEU A 131 -10.33 -1.51 15.46
CA LEU A 131 -11.17 -1.74 14.29
C LEU A 131 -12.64 -1.97 14.68
N GLY A 132 -13.01 -1.69 15.93
CA GLY A 132 -14.37 -1.85 16.44
C GLY A 132 -14.85 -3.30 16.38
N SER A 133 -15.96 -3.52 15.66
CA SER A 133 -16.49 -4.87 15.42
C SER A 133 -15.53 -5.80 14.67
N HIS A 134 -14.46 -5.26 14.07
CA HIS A 134 -13.50 -6.01 13.27
C HIS A 134 -12.24 -6.41 14.06
N GLY A 135 -12.18 -6.10 15.36
CA GLY A 135 -11.11 -6.50 16.28
C GLY A 135 -10.05 -5.42 16.47
N ALA A 136 -8.80 -5.82 16.70
CA ALA A 136 -7.67 -4.90 16.88
C ALA A 136 -6.51 -5.25 15.93
N ALA A 137 -5.69 -4.26 15.58
CA ALA A 137 -4.51 -4.45 14.77
C ALA A 137 -3.31 -3.66 15.31
N VAL A 138 -2.11 -4.06 14.92
CA VAL A 138 -0.86 -3.31 15.12
C VAL A 138 -0.01 -3.40 13.87
N ILE A 139 0.77 -2.36 13.64
CA ILE A 139 1.72 -2.27 12.53
C ILE A 139 3.12 -2.29 13.13
N LEU A 140 3.97 -3.19 12.63
CA LEU A 140 5.38 -3.23 12.95
C LEU A 140 6.19 -2.71 11.75
N SER A 141 7.19 -1.89 12.01
CA SER A 141 8.24 -1.58 11.05
C SER A 141 9.36 -2.60 11.19
N CYS A 142 9.75 -3.22 10.08
CA CYS A 142 10.78 -4.25 10.02
C CYS A 142 12.00 -3.75 9.23
N SER A 143 13.20 -4.11 9.69
CA SER A 143 14.42 -3.88 8.93
C SER A 143 14.67 -5.01 7.93
N THR A 144 15.43 -4.69 6.88
CA THR A 144 15.87 -5.65 5.87
C THR A 144 17.24 -6.21 6.19
N VAL A 145 17.49 -7.46 5.80
CA VAL A 145 18.81 -8.09 5.90
C VAL A 145 19.43 -8.20 4.51
N ASN A 146 20.72 -7.88 4.39
CA ASN A 146 21.50 -8.08 3.16
C ASN A 146 21.79 -9.57 2.92
N PHE A 147 20.76 -10.35 2.57
CA PHE A 147 20.83 -11.80 2.42
C PHE A 147 21.94 -12.26 1.47
N GLY A 148 22.14 -11.56 0.35
CA GLY A 148 23.14 -11.91 -0.67
C GLY A 148 24.59 -11.72 -0.23
N LEU A 149 24.86 -10.96 0.84
CA LEU A 149 26.19 -10.76 1.40
C LEU A 149 26.54 -11.77 2.51
N ARG A 150 25.60 -12.64 2.89
CA ARG A 150 25.76 -13.65 3.94
C ARG A 150 26.41 -14.92 3.38
N THR A 151 27.11 -15.65 4.24
CA THR A 151 27.65 -16.97 3.87
C THR A 151 26.51 -17.96 3.59
N PRO A 152 26.74 -19.07 2.87
CA PRO A 152 25.69 -20.07 2.62
C PRO A 152 25.06 -20.63 3.91
N ASP A 153 25.85 -20.82 4.96
CA ASP A 153 25.36 -21.33 6.24
C ASP A 153 24.51 -20.28 6.97
N GLU A 154 24.94 -19.01 6.95
CA GLU A 154 24.13 -17.90 7.48
C GLU A 154 22.81 -17.76 6.70
N GLN A 155 22.85 -17.87 5.37
CA GLN A 155 21.64 -17.85 4.55
C GLN A 155 20.68 -18.99 4.92
N ALA A 156 21.19 -20.20 5.11
CA ALA A 156 20.38 -21.35 5.53
C ALA A 156 19.79 -21.16 6.93
N ALA A 157 20.56 -20.59 7.86
CA ALA A 157 20.08 -20.26 9.21
C ALA A 157 18.96 -19.20 9.18
N LEU A 158 19.12 -18.12 8.39
CA LEU A 158 18.09 -17.08 8.22
C LEU A 158 16.81 -17.65 7.61
N VAL A 159 16.93 -18.49 6.57
CA VAL A 159 15.78 -19.15 5.94
C VAL A 159 15.06 -20.07 6.94
N THR A 160 15.82 -20.83 7.74
CA THR A 160 15.25 -21.72 8.77
C THR A 160 14.53 -20.94 9.86
N GLY A 161 15.12 -19.83 10.34
CA GLY A 161 14.50 -18.94 11.32
C GLY A 161 13.20 -18.33 10.81
N PHE A 162 13.21 -17.82 9.57
CA PHE A 162 12.02 -17.25 8.95
C PHE A 162 10.93 -18.31 8.70
N ALA A 163 11.30 -19.51 8.25
CA ALA A 163 10.37 -20.64 8.11
C ALA A 163 9.76 -21.03 9.46
N GLY A 164 10.56 -21.05 10.53
CA GLY A 164 10.08 -21.28 11.89
C GLY A 164 9.04 -20.25 12.33
N TYR A 165 9.29 -18.97 12.07
CA TYR A 165 8.32 -17.91 12.31
C TYR A 165 7.01 -18.15 11.53
N LEU A 166 7.09 -18.37 10.21
CA LEU A 166 5.90 -18.63 9.40
C LEU A 166 5.10 -19.85 9.88
N ASN A 167 5.78 -20.93 10.27
CA ASN A 167 5.13 -22.15 10.79
C ASN A 167 4.49 -21.96 12.18
N SER A 168 4.90 -20.94 12.93
CA SER A 168 4.32 -20.60 14.24
C SER A 168 3.05 -19.75 14.17
N LEU A 169 2.73 -19.20 12.99
CA LEU A 169 1.59 -18.31 12.81
C LEU A 169 0.29 -19.09 12.97
N SER A 170 -0.54 -18.66 13.91
CA SER A 170 -1.90 -19.20 14.13
C SER A 170 -2.98 -18.39 13.41
N THR A 171 -2.63 -17.20 12.91
CA THR A 171 -3.54 -16.30 12.20
C THR A 171 -2.85 -15.69 10.98
N PRO A 172 -3.62 -15.27 9.95
CA PRO A 172 -3.07 -14.55 8.83
C PRO A 172 -2.32 -13.29 9.28
N ILE A 173 -1.16 -13.05 8.66
CA ILE A 173 -0.40 -11.81 8.79
C ILE A 173 -0.33 -11.15 7.42
N GLN A 174 -0.13 -9.84 7.38
CA GLN A 174 0.13 -9.13 6.14
C GLN A 174 1.53 -8.54 6.16
N VAL A 175 2.33 -8.89 5.16
CA VAL A 175 3.64 -8.27 4.91
C VAL A 175 3.47 -7.29 3.76
N LEU A 176 3.66 -6.00 4.03
CA LEU A 176 3.55 -4.94 3.04
C LEU A 176 4.94 -4.33 2.81
N VAL A 177 5.43 -4.39 1.59
CA VAL A 177 6.68 -3.75 1.18
C VAL A 177 6.35 -2.57 0.30
N ARG A 178 6.63 -1.36 0.77
CA ARG A 178 6.42 -0.11 0.02
C ARG A 178 7.76 0.44 -0.43
N ALA A 179 7.84 0.85 -1.69
CA ALA A 179 8.93 1.69 -2.17
C ALA A 179 8.48 3.14 -2.07
N GLU A 180 9.20 3.93 -1.28
CA GLU A 180 8.93 5.35 -1.06
C GLU A 180 10.13 6.17 -1.49
N SER A 181 9.89 7.33 -2.11
CA SER A 181 10.96 8.28 -2.42
C SER A 181 11.54 8.84 -1.12
N VAL A 182 12.86 8.76 -0.99
CA VAL A 182 13.58 9.34 0.15
C VAL A 182 13.49 10.85 0.05
N ARG A 183 13.03 11.49 1.13
CA ARG A 183 13.04 12.94 1.25
C ARG A 183 14.25 13.41 2.03
N LEU A 184 15.10 14.17 1.35
CA LEU A 184 16.28 14.76 1.95
C LEU A 184 16.03 16.19 2.46
N ASP A 185 14.97 16.89 2.02
CA ASP A 185 14.69 18.28 2.42
C ASP A 185 14.71 18.50 3.93
N PRO A 186 14.06 17.66 4.76
CA PRO A 186 14.07 17.88 6.21
C PRO A 186 15.46 17.74 6.81
N LEU A 187 16.28 16.83 6.28
CA LEU A 187 17.66 16.61 6.74
C LEU A 187 18.56 17.77 6.29
N ILE A 188 18.44 18.21 5.04
CA ILE A 188 19.15 19.38 4.50
C ILE A 188 18.82 20.61 5.36
N ALA A 189 17.52 20.89 5.58
CA ALA A 189 17.10 22.02 6.42
C ALA A 189 17.51 21.89 7.89
N ALA A 190 17.71 20.67 8.41
CA ALA A 190 18.26 20.45 9.75
C ALA A 190 19.75 20.77 9.80
N LEU A 191 20.52 20.35 8.77
CA LEU A 191 21.94 20.65 8.64
C LEU A 191 22.16 22.16 8.49
N ASP A 192 21.40 22.83 7.63
CA ASP A 192 21.50 24.28 7.41
C ASP A 192 21.19 25.09 8.67
N ARG A 193 20.19 24.65 9.45
CA ARG A 193 19.85 25.29 10.74
C ARG A 193 20.90 25.03 11.82
N ALA A 194 21.49 23.84 11.84
CA ALA A 194 22.48 23.47 12.86
C ALA A 194 23.88 24.02 12.56
N ALA A 195 24.25 24.18 11.29
CA ALA A 195 25.60 24.56 10.87
C ALA A 195 26.14 25.84 11.54
N PRO A 196 25.36 26.94 11.68
CA PRO A 196 25.83 28.17 12.33
C PRO A 196 26.09 28.01 13.84
N ALA A 197 25.46 27.03 14.49
CA ALA A 197 25.59 26.77 15.92
C ALA A 197 26.77 25.84 16.26
N LEU A 198 27.50 25.33 15.26
CA LEU A 198 28.62 24.42 15.47
C LEU A 198 29.85 25.17 16.05
N PRO A 199 30.56 24.57 17.02
CA PRO A 199 31.60 25.27 17.79
C PRO A 199 32.90 25.53 17.01
N HIS A 200 33.11 24.87 15.87
CA HIS A 200 34.36 24.97 15.10
C HIS A 200 34.07 25.25 13.62
N PRO A 201 34.77 26.19 12.97
CA PRO A 201 34.51 26.59 11.58
C PRO A 201 34.63 25.43 10.58
N ALA A 202 35.55 24.48 10.81
CA ALA A 202 35.65 23.28 9.97
C ALA A 202 34.40 22.39 10.04
N LEU A 203 33.73 22.31 11.18
CA LEU A 203 32.48 21.56 11.32
C LEU A 203 31.32 22.27 10.63
N GLN A 204 31.29 23.60 10.68
CA GLN A 204 30.33 24.40 9.92
C GLN A 204 30.48 24.21 8.41
N SER A 205 31.71 24.26 7.90
CA SER A 205 32.00 23.97 6.49
C SER A 205 31.55 22.56 6.12
N ALA A 206 31.93 21.55 6.91
CA ALA A 206 31.57 20.16 6.63
C ALA A 206 30.04 19.91 6.65
N ALA A 207 29.30 20.58 7.53
CA ALA A 207 27.84 20.49 7.57
C ALA A 207 27.20 21.12 6.31
N THR A 208 27.72 22.26 5.86
CA THR A 208 27.26 22.95 4.65
C THR A 208 27.59 22.13 3.40
N ASP A 209 28.84 21.63 3.28
CA ASP A 209 29.26 20.76 2.18
C ASP A 209 28.42 19.48 2.11
N HIS A 210 28.01 18.94 3.27
CA HIS A 210 27.13 17.78 3.32
C HIS A 210 25.70 18.11 2.84
N ALA A 211 25.16 19.26 3.24
CA ALA A 211 23.85 19.73 2.76
C ALA A 211 23.85 19.94 1.24
N ASP A 212 24.90 20.54 0.68
CA ASP A 212 25.08 20.72 -0.77
C ASP A 212 25.18 19.38 -1.51
N PHE A 213 25.94 18.42 -0.97
CA PHE A 213 26.02 17.07 -1.52
C PHE A 213 24.64 16.37 -1.54
N LEU A 214 23.89 16.45 -0.44
CA LEU A 214 22.55 15.84 -0.35
C LEU A 214 21.57 16.50 -1.31
N THR A 215 21.68 17.82 -1.52
CA THR A 215 20.89 18.57 -2.50
C THR A 215 21.18 18.05 -3.92
N GLY A 216 22.46 17.95 -4.31
CA GLY A 216 22.84 17.38 -5.61
C GLY A 216 22.40 15.93 -5.80
N LEU A 217 22.38 15.13 -4.72
CA LEU A 217 21.90 13.76 -4.76
C LEU A 217 20.37 13.67 -4.98
N ALA A 218 19.60 14.58 -4.35
CA ALA A 218 18.15 14.66 -4.52
C ALA A 218 17.75 15.08 -5.94
N GLU A 219 18.53 15.95 -6.59
CA GLU A 219 18.25 16.43 -7.95
C GLU A 219 18.58 15.40 -9.04
N THR A 220 19.55 14.52 -8.79
CA THR A 220 20.09 13.62 -9.82
C THR A 220 19.57 12.19 -9.77
N ARG A 221 18.95 11.77 -8.65
CA ARG A 221 18.52 10.38 -8.46
C ARG A 221 17.14 10.28 -7.81
N ASP A 222 16.30 9.41 -8.38
CA ASP A 222 15.15 8.86 -7.66
C ASP A 222 15.64 7.89 -6.59
N LEU A 223 15.95 8.43 -5.41
CA LEU A 223 16.30 7.63 -4.24
C LEU A 223 15.06 6.95 -3.70
N LEU A 224 15.02 5.62 -3.74
CA LEU A 224 13.93 4.83 -3.19
C LEU A 224 14.39 4.11 -1.93
N TYR A 225 13.60 4.24 -0.87
CA TYR A 225 13.71 3.44 0.33
C TYR A 225 12.59 2.39 0.38
N ARG A 226 12.90 1.21 0.91
CA ARG A 226 11.90 0.15 1.12
C ARG A 226 11.43 0.18 2.56
N HIS A 227 10.18 0.55 2.76
CA HIS A 227 9.52 0.45 4.04
C HIS A 227 8.83 -0.93 4.13
N VAL A 228 9.33 -1.79 5.01
CA VAL A 228 8.77 -3.12 5.24
C VAL A 228 7.90 -3.08 6.48
N LEU A 229 6.60 -3.31 6.29
CA LEU A 229 5.60 -3.28 7.33
C LEU A 229 5.03 -4.68 7.54
N LEU A 230 4.89 -5.08 8.79
CA LEU A 230 4.18 -6.28 9.20
C LEU A 230 2.91 -5.86 9.94
N VAL A 231 1.76 -6.21 9.39
CA VAL A 231 0.45 -5.93 10.00
C VAL A 231 -0.08 -7.20 10.64
N LEU A 232 -0.34 -7.13 11.93
CA LEU A 232 -0.94 -8.19 12.72
C LEU A 232 -2.36 -7.77 13.09
N ARG A 233 -3.33 -8.66 12.90
CA ARG A 233 -4.73 -8.44 13.26
C ARG A 233 -5.22 -9.55 14.17
N GLU A 234 -5.92 -9.15 15.22
CA GLU A 234 -6.71 -10.04 16.05
C GLU A 234 -8.20 -9.79 15.76
N PRO A 235 -8.85 -10.65 14.95
CA PRO A 235 -10.27 -10.49 14.61
C PRO A 235 -11.19 -10.92 15.75
N SER A 236 -10.72 -11.70 16.72
CA SER A 236 -11.52 -12.27 17.81
C SER A 236 -11.34 -11.50 19.12
N GLY A 237 -12.45 -11.19 19.78
CA GLY A 237 -12.47 -10.40 21.00
C GLY A 237 -12.79 -8.92 20.76
N GLN A 238 -13.36 -8.27 21.77
CA GLN A 238 -13.76 -6.87 21.72
C GLN A 238 -12.84 -6.03 22.61
N GLY A 239 -12.46 -4.86 22.12
CA GLY A 239 -11.68 -3.86 22.86
C GLY A 239 -10.37 -4.40 23.43
N ARG A 240 -10.22 -4.31 24.77
CA ARG A 240 -8.95 -4.55 25.48
C ARG A 240 -8.38 -5.97 25.31
N HIS A 241 -9.23 -6.99 25.14
CA HIS A 241 -8.74 -8.37 24.96
C HIS A 241 -8.07 -8.57 23.60
N ALA A 242 -8.66 -8.01 22.54
CA ALA A 242 -8.06 -8.04 21.21
C ALA A 242 -6.74 -7.24 21.19
N ALA A 243 -6.74 -6.06 21.83
CA ALA A 243 -5.54 -5.23 21.99
C ALA A 243 -4.40 -5.96 22.72
N ALA A 244 -4.69 -6.63 23.85
CA ALA A 244 -3.68 -7.38 24.60
C ALA A 244 -3.14 -8.58 23.79
N THR A 245 -4.02 -9.30 23.09
CA THR A 245 -3.65 -10.45 22.27
C THR A 245 -2.76 -10.04 21.11
N VAL A 246 -3.13 -8.98 20.38
CA VAL A 246 -2.37 -8.52 19.22
C VAL A 246 -0.99 -7.98 19.65
N LYS A 247 -0.91 -7.29 20.80
CA LYS A 247 0.36 -6.86 21.38
C LYS A 247 1.28 -8.02 21.74
N ARG A 248 0.76 -9.04 22.42
CA ARG A 248 1.53 -10.23 22.74
C ARG A 248 2.07 -10.91 21.47
N ARG A 249 1.24 -11.01 20.43
CA ARG A 249 1.67 -11.54 19.13
C ARG A 249 2.72 -10.67 18.45
N ALA A 250 2.65 -9.34 18.61
CA ALA A 250 3.68 -8.44 18.12
C ALA A 250 5.02 -8.71 18.82
N ASP A 251 5.02 -8.88 20.14
CA ASP A 251 6.23 -9.21 20.90
C ASP A 251 6.82 -10.57 20.47
N ASP A 252 5.97 -11.57 20.25
CA ASP A 252 6.38 -12.88 19.73
C ASP A 252 6.98 -12.76 18.32
N ALA A 253 6.36 -11.97 17.44
CA ALA A 253 6.88 -11.71 16.10
C ALA A 253 8.22 -10.96 16.15
N ILE A 254 8.38 -9.97 17.01
CA ILE A 254 9.65 -9.23 17.19
C ILE A 254 10.76 -10.19 17.62
N ARG A 255 10.50 -11.06 18.59
CA ARG A 255 11.48 -12.06 19.04
C ARG A 255 11.84 -13.06 17.94
N ALA A 256 10.84 -13.56 17.21
CA ALA A 256 11.05 -14.53 16.14
C ALA A 256 11.82 -13.92 14.95
N LEU A 257 11.48 -12.69 14.56
CA LEU A 257 12.18 -11.97 13.49
C LEU A 257 13.60 -11.61 13.88
N ALA A 258 13.84 -11.23 15.14
CA ALA A 258 15.20 -10.98 15.65
C ALA A 258 16.07 -12.23 15.55
N ALA A 259 15.54 -13.41 15.87
CA ALA A 259 16.23 -14.68 15.67
C ALA A 259 16.49 -14.98 14.18
N ALA A 260 15.62 -14.50 13.29
CA ALA A 260 15.80 -14.53 11.84
C ALA A 260 16.63 -13.36 11.29
N GLY A 261 17.34 -12.60 12.14
CA GLY A 261 18.27 -11.55 11.76
C GLY A 261 17.64 -10.21 11.34
N SER A 262 16.31 -10.06 11.47
CA SER A 262 15.58 -8.82 11.18
C SER A 262 15.13 -8.16 12.48
N SER A 263 15.36 -6.86 12.63
CA SER A 263 14.77 -6.09 13.74
C SER A 263 13.36 -5.65 13.38
N ALA A 264 12.44 -5.73 14.33
CA ALA A 264 11.08 -5.21 14.19
C ALA A 264 10.68 -4.41 15.43
N ALA A 265 9.86 -3.38 15.24
CA ALA A 265 9.31 -2.59 16.33
C ALA A 265 7.87 -2.19 16.01
N VAL A 266 6.99 -2.21 17.03
CA VAL A 266 5.63 -1.68 16.92
C VAL A 266 5.71 -0.17 16.66
N LEU A 267 4.94 0.31 15.69
CA LEU A 267 4.80 1.75 15.46
C LEU A 267 3.93 2.35 16.56
N ASP A 268 4.38 3.45 17.15
CA ASP A 268 3.54 4.27 18.04
C ASP A 268 2.34 4.87 17.30
N GLY A 269 1.38 5.42 18.07
CA GLY A 269 0.15 5.98 17.51
C GLY A 269 0.38 6.98 16.36
N PRO A 270 1.24 8.02 16.54
CA PRO A 270 1.55 8.99 15.50
C PRO A 270 2.16 8.35 14.23
N ARG A 271 3.13 7.44 14.38
CA ARG A 271 3.75 6.77 13.22
C ARG A 271 2.78 5.83 12.51
N ALA A 272 1.93 5.12 13.25
CA ALA A 272 0.89 4.26 12.67
C ALA A 272 -0.13 5.10 11.88
N ALA A 273 -0.58 6.22 12.44
CA ALA A 273 -1.47 7.17 11.76
C ALA A 273 -0.82 7.74 10.49
N ALA A 274 0.46 8.11 10.57
CA ALA A 274 1.22 8.64 9.44
C ALA A 274 1.37 7.61 8.31
N VAL A 275 1.61 6.33 8.64
CA VAL A 275 1.65 5.23 7.66
C VAL A 275 0.28 5.06 7.00
N LEU A 276 -0.81 5.01 7.77
CA LEU A 276 -2.17 4.91 7.23
C LEU A 276 -2.54 6.11 6.33
N ALA A 277 -2.20 7.32 6.74
CA ALA A 277 -2.43 8.54 5.96
C ALA A 277 -1.66 8.53 4.63
N SER A 278 -0.40 8.08 4.65
CA SER A 278 0.39 7.94 3.42
C SER A 278 -0.17 6.85 2.49
N ALA A 279 -0.82 5.82 3.03
CA ALA A 279 -1.46 4.76 2.24
C ALA A 279 -2.77 5.23 1.59
N THR A 280 -3.48 6.19 2.20
CA THR A 280 -4.74 6.74 1.67
C THR A 280 -4.54 7.94 0.73
N ASN A 281 -3.33 8.47 0.61
CA ASN A 281 -2.98 9.57 -0.32
C ASN A 281 -1.85 9.18 -1.29
N PRO A 282 -2.14 8.31 -2.29
CA PRO A 282 -1.12 7.82 -3.22
C PRO A 282 -0.60 8.91 -4.17
N THR A 283 -1.34 10.00 -4.36
CA THR A 283 -0.98 11.09 -5.28
C THR A 283 -0.02 12.12 -4.68
N ARG A 284 0.19 12.09 -3.36
CA ARG A 284 1.16 12.97 -2.72
C ARG A 284 2.55 12.33 -2.83
N ALA A 285 3.19 12.51 -3.99
CA ALA A 285 4.60 12.20 -4.17
C ALA A 285 5.40 12.90 -3.04
N GLY A 286 6.21 12.15 -2.30
CA GLY A 286 6.98 12.68 -1.17
C GLY A 286 6.19 12.83 0.15
N ALA A 287 4.99 12.26 0.30
CA ALA A 287 4.45 12.04 1.64
C ALA A 287 5.17 10.86 2.30
N ALA A 288 6.37 11.10 2.85
CA ALA A 288 6.81 10.31 3.98
C ALA A 288 5.68 10.30 5.02
N PRO A 289 5.51 9.24 5.85
CA PRO A 289 4.66 9.32 7.02
C PRO A 289 5.07 10.60 7.74
N PRO A 290 4.20 11.62 7.80
CA PRO A 290 4.64 12.91 8.28
C PRO A 290 4.94 12.77 9.77
N GLU A 291 6.23 12.75 10.10
CA GLU A 291 6.66 12.93 11.47
C GLU A 291 6.09 14.28 11.94
N GLY A 292 5.27 14.25 12.99
CA GLY A 292 4.65 15.45 13.54
C GLY A 292 3.31 15.89 12.92
N LEU A 293 2.62 15.07 12.11
CA LEU A 293 1.18 15.33 11.94
C LEU A 293 0.45 14.95 13.23
N ALA A 294 -0.28 15.93 13.76
CA ALA A 294 -1.31 15.72 14.76
C ALA A 294 -2.36 14.74 14.21
N ALA A 295 -2.82 13.82 15.06
CA ALA A 295 -4.04 13.06 14.79
C ALA A 295 -5.22 14.03 14.50
N PRO A 296 -6.28 13.62 13.79
CA PRO A 296 -7.41 14.51 13.44
C PRO A 296 -8.04 15.25 14.63
N ASP A 297 -7.92 14.68 15.83
CA ASP A 297 -8.41 15.16 17.12
C ASP A 297 -7.30 15.75 18.02
N ALA A 298 -6.03 15.67 17.63
CA ALA A 298 -4.93 16.22 18.39
C ALA A 298 -4.90 17.75 18.27
N VAL A 299 -4.90 18.42 19.42
CA VAL A 299 -4.83 19.87 19.52
C VAL A 299 -3.47 20.36 19.05
N ILE A 300 -3.43 21.06 17.91
CA ILE A 300 -2.21 21.70 17.39
C ILE A 300 -2.01 23.01 18.16
N THR A 301 -1.01 23.06 19.05
CA THR A 301 -0.57 24.33 19.64
C THR A 301 0.43 25.02 18.72
N GLY A 302 0.27 26.34 18.56
CA GLY A 302 1.27 27.16 17.86
C GLY A 302 2.58 27.23 18.63
N PRO A 303 3.69 27.65 18.00
CA PRO A 303 4.95 27.86 18.71
C PRO A 303 4.73 28.83 19.86
N GLU A 304 5.18 28.47 21.07
CA GLU A 304 5.22 29.39 22.21
C GLU A 304 6.08 30.58 21.79
N THR A 305 5.44 31.71 21.47
CA THR A 305 6.14 32.97 21.37
C THR A 305 6.65 33.28 22.77
N LEU A 306 7.94 33.02 23.01
CA LEU A 306 8.65 33.57 24.16
C LEU A 306 8.38 35.07 24.19
N ARG A 307 7.48 35.50 25.08
CA ARG A 307 7.35 36.90 25.44
C ARG A 307 8.62 37.22 26.21
N GLU A 308 9.58 37.84 25.52
CA GLU A 308 10.71 38.50 26.16
C GLU A 308 10.16 39.47 27.21
N ALA A 309 10.60 39.28 28.45
CA ALA A 309 10.35 40.14 29.60
C ALA A 309 11.60 40.97 29.88
#